data_AF-A0A2D7XB97-F1
#
_entry.id   AF-A0A2D7XB97-F1
#
_cell.length_a   1.000
_cell.length_b   1.000
_cell.length_c   1.000
_cell.angle_alpha   90.00
_cell.angle_beta   90.00
_cell.angle_gamma   90.00
#
_symmetry.space_group_name_H-M   'P 1'
#
loop_
_entity.id
_entity.type
_entity.pdbx_description
1 polymer ?
#
loop_
_entity_poly.entity_id
_entity_poly.type
_entity_poly.pdbx_seq_one_letter_code
_entity_poly.pdbx_strand_id
1 'polypeptide(L)'
;MGRSIKDLENYIQEAIDNIRDDRDITSTLLTQVFAEITNGQETHKDLGLIAAKYVETLQRSNEQLVKLTSIMAKKADNSVELSEEDKKSLFDVIQGEK
;
A
#
# COMPACT_ATOMS: atom_id res chain seq x y z
N MET A 1 20.87 -15.97 -3.29
CA MET A 1 20.74 -15.14 -2.06
C MET A 1 19.25 -14.98 -1.78
N GLY A 2 18.72 -15.64 -0.75
CA GLY A 2 17.32 -15.45 -0.34
C GLY A 2 17.20 -14.13 0.42
N ARG A 3 16.27 -13.26 0.02
CA ARG A 3 15.97 -12.03 0.76
C ARG A 3 15.34 -12.40 2.11
N SER A 4 15.77 -11.74 3.18
CA SER A 4 15.23 -11.95 4.52
C SER A 4 13.81 -11.38 4.61
N ILE A 5 12.96 -11.96 5.46
CA ILE A 5 11.61 -11.41 5.78
C ILE A 5 11.71 -9.96 6.28
N LYS A 6 12.81 -9.63 6.97
CA LYS A 6 13.11 -8.29 7.47
C LYS A 6 13.34 -7.28 6.33
N ASP A 7 13.95 -7.73 5.23
CA ASP A 7 14.15 -6.89 4.05
C ASP A 7 12.81 -6.59 3.38
N LEU A 8 11.90 -7.57 3.35
CA LEU A 8 10.56 -7.39 2.78
C LEU A 8 9.71 -6.39 3.58
N GLU A 9 9.75 -6.45 4.91
CA GLU A 9 9.03 -5.50 5.77
C GLU A 9 9.57 -4.08 5.61
N ASN A 10 10.90 -3.92 5.51
CA ASN A 10 11.52 -2.64 5.22
C ASN A 10 11.08 -2.09 3.86
N TYR A 11 11.04 -2.92 2.81
CA TYR A 11 10.57 -2.49 1.49
C TYR A 11 9.08 -2.13 1.45
N ILE A 12 8.24 -2.82 2.23
CA ILE A 12 6.81 -2.48 2.36
C ILE A 12 6.67 -1.11 3.05
N GLN A 13 7.44 -0.88 4.11
CA GLN A 13 7.43 0.40 4.81
C GLN A 13 7.91 1.55 3.91
N GLU A 14 9.04 1.36 3.22
CA GLU A 14 9.57 2.32 2.24
C GLU A 14 8.55 2.62 1.14
N ALA A 15 7.85 1.60 0.63
CA ALA A 15 6.81 1.79 -0.37
C ALA A 15 5.63 2.60 0.17
N ILE A 16 5.20 2.37 1.42
CA ILE A 16 4.12 3.15 2.06
C ILE A 16 4.55 4.61 2.23
N ASP A 17 5.78 4.85 2.66
CA ASP A 17 6.29 6.21 2.89
C ASP A 17 6.40 6.97 1.56
N ASN A 18 6.96 6.35 0.52
CA ASN A 18 7.01 6.92 -0.84
C ASN A 18 5.60 7.29 -1.36
N ILE A 19 4.63 6.39 -1.17
CA ILE A 19 3.24 6.64 -1.59
C ILE A 19 2.63 7.83 -0.84
N ARG A 20 2.96 8.03 0.44
CA ARG A 20 2.47 9.16 1.23
C ARG A 20 3.11 10.46 0.79
N ASP A 21 4.43 10.47 0.62
CA ASP A 21 5.18 11.64 0.15
C ASP A 21 4.68 12.10 -1.24
N ASP A 22 4.45 11.15 -2.15
CA ASP A 22 3.88 11.44 -3.47
C ASP A 22 2.50 12.10 -3.38
N ARG A 23 1.65 11.66 -2.44
CA ARG A 23 0.32 12.25 -2.23
C ARG A 23 0.41 13.66 -1.68
N ASP A 24 1.30 13.88 -0.74
CA ASP A 24 1.46 15.19 -0.09
C ASP A 24 1.95 16.23 -1.10
N ILE A 25 2.94 15.85 -1.91
CA ILE A 25 3.42 16.69 -3.03
C ILE A 25 2.28 16.93 -4.02
N THR A 26 1.59 15.88 -4.46
CA THR A 26 0.53 16.00 -5.47
C THR A 26 -0.66 16.83 -4.98
N SER A 27 -1.03 16.71 -3.70
CA SER A 27 -2.09 17.50 -3.06
C SER A 27 -1.72 18.98 -2.98
N THR A 28 -0.46 19.26 -2.66
CA THR A 28 0.08 20.63 -2.65
C THR A 28 0.02 21.25 -4.05
N LEU A 29 0.50 20.53 -5.07
CA LEU A 29 0.47 20.99 -6.46
C LEU A 29 -0.97 21.19 -6.97
N LEU A 30 -1.90 20.30 -6.61
CA LEU A 30 -3.30 20.43 -6.97
C LEU A 30 -3.95 21.67 -6.33
N THR A 31 -3.60 21.97 -5.08
CA THR A 31 -4.06 23.19 -4.38
C THR A 31 -3.56 24.46 -5.08
N GLN A 32 -2.30 24.47 -5.51
CA GLN A 32 -1.72 25.59 -6.27
C GLN A 32 -2.45 25.80 -7.60
N VAL A 33 -2.68 24.72 -8.35
CA VAL A 33 -3.43 24.78 -9.61
C VAL A 33 -4.85 25.31 -9.40
N PHE A 34 -5.56 24.89 -8.35
CA PHE A 34 -6.89 25.42 -8.05
C PHE A 34 -6.88 26.90 -7.68
N ALA A 35 -5.85 27.37 -6.97
CA ALA A 35 -5.71 28.79 -6.65
C ALA A 35 -5.51 29.63 -7.93
N GLU A 36 -4.68 29.17 -8.86
CA GLU A 36 -4.47 29.84 -10.15
C GLU A 36 -5.72 29.85 -11.03
N ILE A 37 -6.44 28.73 -11.08
CA ILE A 37 -7.73 28.63 -11.79
C ILE A 37 -8.74 29.64 -11.23
N THR A 38 -8.82 29.76 -9.90
CA THR A 38 -9.78 30.62 -9.20
C THR A 38 -9.46 32.10 -9.39
N ASN A 39 -8.17 32.45 -9.51
CA ASN A 39 -7.71 33.83 -9.73
C ASN A 39 -7.88 34.33 -11.18
N GLY A 40 -8.38 33.49 -12.09
CA GLY A 40 -8.83 33.88 -13.43
C GLY A 40 -7.73 34.31 -14.40
N GLN A 41 -6.47 34.01 -14.13
CA GLN A 41 -5.32 34.45 -14.95
C GLN A 41 -4.99 33.52 -16.11
N GLU A 42 -5.42 32.25 -16.07
CA GLU A 42 -5.18 31.28 -17.15
C GLU A 42 -6.46 30.57 -17.61
N THR A 43 -6.44 30.10 -18.87
CA THR A 43 -7.55 29.36 -19.45
C THR A 43 -7.74 28.05 -18.68
N HIS A 44 -8.91 27.85 -18.08
CA HIS A 44 -9.36 26.61 -17.41
C HIS A 44 -9.00 25.30 -18.14
N LYS A 45 -8.79 25.36 -19.47
CA LYS A 45 -8.44 24.22 -20.32
C LYS A 45 -7.04 23.66 -20.02
N ASP A 46 -6.02 24.50 -19.86
CA ASP A 46 -4.64 24.04 -19.70
C ASP A 46 -4.37 23.61 -18.24
N LEU A 47 -4.76 24.44 -17.28
CA LEU A 47 -4.71 24.10 -15.86
C LEU A 47 -5.63 22.94 -15.49
N GLY A 48 -6.78 22.79 -16.16
CA GLY A 48 -7.67 21.64 -15.98
C GLY A 48 -7.02 20.32 -16.40
N LEU A 49 -6.23 20.31 -17.47
CA LEU A 49 -5.49 19.13 -17.91
C LEU A 49 -4.37 18.76 -16.91
N ILE A 50 -3.70 19.77 -16.33
CA ILE A 50 -2.67 19.57 -15.31
C ILE A 50 -3.30 19.01 -14.02
N ALA A 51 -4.41 19.59 -13.55
CA ALA A 51 -5.16 19.10 -12.41
C ALA A 51 -5.61 17.65 -12.60
N ALA A 52 -6.10 17.30 -13.80
CA ALA A 52 -6.51 15.92 -14.11
C ALA A 52 -5.35 14.92 -13.96
N LYS A 53 -4.12 15.27 -14.37
CA LYS A 53 -2.94 14.42 -14.19
C LYS A 53 -2.60 14.22 -12.71
N TYR A 54 -2.71 15.27 -11.90
CA TYR A 54 -2.49 15.15 -10.45
C TYR A 54 -3.54 14.27 -9.78
N VAL A 55 -4.82 14.40 -10.16
CA VAL A 55 -5.88 13.50 -9.68
C VAL A 55 -5.62 12.05 -10.10
N GLU A 56 -5.15 11.83 -11.33
CA GLU A 56 -4.80 10.49 -11.81
C GLU A 56 -3.61 9.87 -11.04
N THR A 57 -2.60 10.68 -10.67
CA THR A 57 -1.51 10.26 -9.80
C THR A 57 -2.01 9.88 -8.40
N LEU A 58 -2.92 10.67 -7.82
CA LEU A 58 -3.56 10.33 -6.53
C LEU A 58 -4.38 9.03 -6.63
N GLN A 59 -5.09 8.81 -7.73
CA GLN A 59 -5.81 7.55 -7.97
C GLN A 59 -4.85 6.36 -8.04
N ARG A 60 -3.75 6.47 -8.78
CA ARG A 60 -2.72 5.41 -8.85
C ARG A 60 -2.12 5.11 -7.47
N SER A 61 -1.87 6.14 -6.67
CA SER A 61 -1.43 5.99 -5.27
C SER A 61 -2.45 5.22 -4.42
N ASN A 62 -3.76 5.50 -4.58
CA ASN A 62 -4.81 4.70 -3.91
C ASN A 62 -4.77 3.23 -4.34
N GLU A 63 -4.64 2.96 -5.64
CA GLU A 63 -4.56 1.59 -6.16
C GLU A 63 -3.34 0.83 -5.62
N GLN A 64 -2.20 1.51 -5.46
CA GLN A 64 -0.98 0.93 -4.86
C GLN A 64 -1.19 0.56 -3.39
N LEU A 65 -1.84 1.44 -2.59
CA LEU A 65 -2.16 1.12 -1.19
C LEU A 65 -3.08 -0.08 -1.07
N VAL A 66 -4.12 -0.18 -1.92
CA VAL A 66 -5.02 -1.33 -1.92
C VAL A 66 -4.27 -2.63 -2.25
N LYS A 67 -3.36 -2.59 -3.23
CA LYS A 67 -2.52 -3.74 -3.59
C LYS A 67 -1.59 -4.15 -2.44
N LEU A 68 -0.89 -3.20 -1.82
CA LEU A 68 -0.04 -3.46 -0.65
C LEU A 68 -0.84 -4.05 0.51
N THR A 69 -1.99 -3.45 0.83
CA THR A 69 -2.88 -3.93 1.90
C THR A 69 -3.35 -5.36 1.63
N SER A 70 -3.69 -5.67 0.37
CA SER A 70 -4.10 -7.03 -0.04
C SER A 70 -2.96 -8.04 0.12
N ILE A 71 -1.71 -7.65 -0.20
CA ILE A 71 -0.53 -8.51 -0.01
C ILE A 71 -0.28 -8.75 1.48
N MET A 72 -0.37 -7.70 2.31
CA MET A 72 -0.17 -7.81 3.76
C MET A 72 -1.25 -8.69 4.41
N ALA A 73 -2.52 -8.54 4.02
CA ALA A 73 -3.61 -9.38 4.51
C ALA A 73 -3.38 -10.87 4.19
N LYS A 74 -2.95 -11.19 2.96
CA LYS A 74 -2.62 -12.58 2.56
C LYS A 74 -1.44 -13.16 3.34
N LYS A 75 -0.44 -12.34 3.71
CA LYS A 75 0.68 -12.79 4.56
C LYS A 75 0.19 -13.12 5.97
N ALA A 76 -0.75 -12.34 6.51
CA ALA A 76 -1.34 -12.61 7.82
C ALA A 76 -2.17 -13.91 7.83
N ASP A 77 -2.92 -14.23 6.76
CA ASP A 77 -3.70 -15.48 6.69
C ASP A 77 -2.84 -16.75 6.62
N ASN A 78 -1.61 -16.67 6.11
CA ASN A 78 -0.70 -17.82 6.02
C ASN A 78 -0.02 -18.17 7.36
N SER A 79 -0.31 -17.48 8.47
CA SER A 79 0.30 -17.77 9.77
C SER A 79 -0.43 -18.82 10.61
N VAL A 80 -1.34 -19.61 10.02
CA VAL A 80 -1.86 -20.83 10.68
C VAL A 80 -0.83 -21.95 10.50
N GLU A 81 0.32 -21.81 11.15
CA GLU A 81 1.22 -22.93 11.42
C GLU A 81 0.77 -23.58 12.73
N LEU A 82 0.54 -24.89 12.71
CA LEU A 82 0.38 -25.66 13.93
C LEU A 82 1.63 -25.45 14.79
N SER A 83 1.46 -25.10 16.06
CA SER A 83 2.59 -25.05 16.98
C SER A 83 3.20 -26.45 17.10
N GLU A 84 4.46 -26.54 17.55
CA GLU A 84 5.09 -27.85 17.78
C GLU A 84 4.29 -28.69 18.79
N GLU A 85 3.59 -28.05 19.73
CA GLU A 85 2.67 -28.71 20.66
C GLU A 85 1.40 -29.20 19.97
N ASP A 86 0.80 -28.41 19.06
CA ASP A 86 -0.36 -28.85 18.28
C ASP A 86 0.00 -30.03 17.37
N LYS A 87 1.20 -30.01 16.76
CA LYS A 87 1.71 -31.11 15.94
C LYS A 87 1.90 -32.37 16.77
N LYS A 88 2.48 -32.24 17.97
CA LYS A 88 2.69 -33.36 18.89
C LYS A 88 1.37 -33.94 19.38
N SER A 89 0.44 -33.08 19.80
CA SER A 89 -0.90 -33.49 20.20
C SER A 89 -1.66 -34.16 19.05
N LEU A 90 -1.53 -33.68 17.81
CA LEU A 90 -2.10 -34.37 16.64
C LEU A 90 -1.45 -35.74 16.42
N PHE A 91 -0.14 -35.84 16.62
CA PHE A 91 0.60 -37.08 16.45
C PHE A 91 0.11 -38.16 17.44
N ASP A 92 -0.06 -37.79 18.72
CA ASP A 92 -0.56 -38.69 19.77
C ASP A 92 -2.00 -39.14 19.48
N VAL A 93 -2.86 -38.23 18.99
CA VAL A 93 -4.24 -38.54 18.57
C VAL A 93 -4.27 -39.50 17.37
N ILE A 94 -3.38 -39.31 16.39
CA ILE A 94 -3.29 -40.17 15.20
C ILE A 94 -2.72 -41.55 15.54
N GLN A 95 -1.79 -41.65 16.50
CA GLN A 95 -1.26 -42.93 16.98
C GLN A 95 -2.28 -43.72 17.82
N GLY A 96 -3.42 -43.13 18.15
CA GLY A 96 -4.45 -43.78 18.95
C GLY A 96 -4.06 -43.95 20.41
N GLU A 97 -3.08 -43.18 20.89
CA GLU A 97 -2.74 -43.12 22.31
C GLU A 97 -3.79 -42.25 23.02
N LYS A 98 -4.83 -42.91 23.52
CA LYS A 98 -5.76 -42.37 24.53
C LYS A 98 -5.79 -43.27 25.75
#